data_AF-A0A0Z8NL63-F1
#
_entry.id   AF-A0A0Z8NL63-F1
#
_cell.length_a   1.000
_cell.length_b   1.000
_cell.length_c   1.000
_cell.angle_alpha   90.00
_cell.angle_beta   90.00
_cell.angle_gamma   90.00
#
_symmetry.space_group_name_H-M   'P 1'
#
loop_
_entity.id
_entity.type
_entity.pdbx_description
1 polymer ?
#
loop_
_entity_poly.entity_id
_entity_poly.type
_entity_poly.pdbx_seq_one_letter_code
_entity_poly.pdbx_strand_id
1 'polypeptide(L)' 'MEKGIGQELLESLGKKAFYSSRNLKQPEEIKLLTNENVEDLIQTDDILYESTYNSKVFRKGHLVNNEVKYRKIKIDKE' A
#
# COMPACT_ATOMS: atom_id res chain seq x y z
N MET A 1 34.64 -2.05 3.88
CA MET A 1 34.15 -2.61 2.61
C MET A 1 32.96 -1.75 2.20
N GLU A 2 33.10 -0.91 1.17
CA GLU A 2 32.00 -0.07 0.70
C GLU A 2 30.91 -0.98 0.12
N LYS A 3 29.66 -0.76 0.53
CA LYS A 3 28.53 -1.51 -0.03
C LYS A 3 28.27 -0.96 -1.43
N GLY A 4 28.27 -1.84 -2.42
CA GLY A 4 27.90 -1.47 -3.79
C GLY A 4 26.42 -1.11 -3.88
N ILE A 5 26.06 -0.26 -4.85
CA ILE A 5 24.69 0.23 -5.08
C ILE A 5 23.67 -0.92 -5.17
N GLY A 6 24.05 -2.06 -5.77
CA GLY A 6 23.17 -3.25 -5.84
C GLY A 6 22.84 -3.85 -4.48
N GLN A 7 23.78 -3.78 -3.53
CA GLN A 7 23.60 -4.30 -2.17
C GLN A 7 22.76 -3.34 -1.32
N GLU A 8 22.93 -2.03 -1.52
CA GLU A 8 22.07 -1.00 -0.92
C GLU A 8 20.62 -1.11 -1.42
N LEU A 9 20.42 -1.36 -2.72
CA LEU A 9 19.10 -1.55 -3.31
C LEU A 9 18.40 -2.80 -2.73
N LEU A 10 19.11 -3.92 -2.61
CA LEU A 10 18.61 -5.14 -1.96
C LEU A 10 18.24 -4.90 -0.49
N GLU A 11 19.06 -4.15 0.25
CA GLU A 11 18.76 -3.77 1.63
C GLU A 11 17.59 -2.77 1.73
N SER A 12 17.32 -1.99 0.68
CA SER A 12 16.23 -1.02 0.62
C SER A 12 14.87 -1.62 0.21
N LEU A 13 14.88 -2.70 -0.59
CA LEU A 13 13.70 -3.31 -1.22
C LEU A 13 12.65 -3.86 -0.22
N GLY A 14 12.99 -3.94 1.07
CA GLY A 14 12.04 -4.27 2.16
C GLY A 14 11.87 -3.19 3.23
N LYS A 15 12.66 -2.10 3.20
CA LYS A 15 12.63 -1.06 4.23
C LYS A 15 11.57 -0.02 3.88
N LYS A 16 10.32 -0.27 4.28
CA LYS A 16 9.27 0.75 4.30
C LYS A 16 9.78 1.97 5.09
N ALA A 17 9.54 3.19 4.60
CA ALA A 17 10.13 4.43 5.14
C ALA A 17 9.85 4.69 6.65
N PHE A 18 8.84 4.04 7.22
CA PHE A 18 8.57 4.09 8.66
C PHE A 18 9.50 3.21 9.51
N TYR A 19 10.23 2.25 8.93
CA TYR A 19 11.23 1.47 9.67
C TYR A 19 12.51 2.26 9.96
N SER A 20 12.77 3.34 9.21
CA SER A 20 13.97 4.19 9.38
C SER A 20 13.68 5.54 10.05
N SER A 21 12.40 5.90 10.23
CA SER A 21 12.01 7.19 10.82
C SER A 21 11.53 7.01 12.25
N ARG A 22 12.19 7.68 13.20
CA ARG A 22 11.76 7.74 14.61
C ARG A 22 10.50 8.58 14.82
N ASN A 23 10.06 9.32 13.79
CA ASN A 23 8.95 10.26 13.84
C ASN A 23 7.70 9.75 13.10
N LEU A 24 7.80 8.65 12.35
CA LEU A 24 6.66 8.05 11.66
C LEU A 24 6.21 6.81 12.43
N LYS A 25 4.98 6.84 12.95
CA LYS A 25 4.35 5.62 13.45
C LYS A 25 4.12 4.69 12.27
N GLN A 26 4.38 3.40 12.48
CA GLN A 26 3.98 2.38 11.51
C GLN A 26 2.46 2.50 11.29
N PRO A 27 1.98 2.61 10.04
CA PRO A 27 0.55 2.63 9.78
C PRO A 27 -0.05 1.30 10.21
N GLU A 28 -1.22 1.36 10.85
CA GLU A 28 -2.01 0.18 11.13
C GLU A 28 -2.62 -0.33 9.82
N GLU A 29 -2.32 -1.58 9.46
CA GLU A 29 -2.77 -2.20 8.21
C GLU A 29 -3.78 -3.29 8.53
N ILE A 30 -5.05 -3.02 8.28
CA ILE A 30 -6.13 -4.00 8.40
C ILE A 30 -6.36 -4.61 7.01
N LYS A 31 -6.19 -5.93 6.90
CA LYS A 31 -6.46 -6.69 5.67
C LYS A 31 -7.78 -7.43 5.83
N LEU A 32 -8.81 -6.97 5.11
CA LEU A 32 -10.11 -7.61 5.09
C LEU A 32 -10.26 -8.42 3.79
N LEU A 33 -10.62 -9.70 3.93
CA LEU A 33 -11.15 -10.49 2.81
C LEU A 33 -12.67 -10.53 2.99
N THR A 34 -13.39 -9.77 2.17
CA THR A 34 -14.86 -9.72 2.20
C THR A 34 -15.41 -9.94 0.80
N ASN A 35 -16.65 -10.44 0.74
CA ASN A 35 -17.45 -10.50 -0.48
C ASN A 35 -18.27 -9.21 -0.68
N GLU A 36 -18.31 -8.34 0.33
CA GLU A 36 -18.98 -7.05 0.27
C GLU A 36 -18.20 -6.08 -0.62
N ASN A 37 -18.93 -5.19 -1.28
CA ASN A 37 -18.33 -4.22 -2.18
C ASN A 37 -17.72 -3.07 -1.37
N VAL A 38 -16.41 -2.87 -1.47
CA VAL A 38 -15.69 -1.84 -0.71
C VAL A 38 -16.15 -0.44 -1.13
N GLU A 39 -16.64 -0.29 -2.35
CA GLU A 39 -17.25 0.92 -2.87
C GLU A 39 -18.46 1.38 -2.03
N ASP A 40 -19.22 0.46 -1.44
CA ASP A 40 -20.40 0.80 -0.63
C ASP A 40 -20.01 1.37 0.75
N LEU A 41 -18.76 1.15 1.18
CA LEU A 41 -18.22 1.64 2.45
C LEU A 41 -17.60 3.03 2.35
N ILE A 42 -17.40 3.56 1.13
CA ILE A 42 -16.68 4.80 0.88
C ILE A 42 -17.59 5.78 0.14
N GLN A 43 -18.04 6.84 0.82
CA GLN A 43 -18.74 7.93 0.15
C GLN A 43 -17.75 8.78 -0.66
N THR A 44 -18.10 9.13 -1.89
CA THR A 44 -17.20 9.84 -2.81
C THR A 44 -16.74 11.19 -2.27
N ASP A 45 -17.60 11.89 -1.52
CA ASP A 45 -17.31 13.19 -0.91
C ASP A 45 -16.20 13.12 0.16
N ASP A 46 -15.90 11.93 0.67
CA ASP A 46 -14.88 11.71 1.70
C ASP A 46 -13.50 11.42 1.09
N ILE A 47 -13.38 11.27 -0.23
CA ILE A 47 -12.12 10.95 -0.92
C ILE A 47 -11.29 12.23 -1.14
N LEU A 48 -10.11 12.27 -0.53
CA LEU A 48 -9.13 13.35 -0.69
C LEU A 48 -8.17 13.13 -1.85
N TYR A 49 -7.87 11.88 -2.15
CA TYR A 49 -6.95 11.49 -3.20
C TYR A 49 -7.25 10.07 -3.66
N GLU A 50 -7.22 9.85 -4.97
CA GLU A 50 -7.36 8.55 -5.57
C GLU A 50 -6.27 8.35 -6.63
N SER A 51 -5.70 7.15 -6.67
CA SER A 51 -4.80 6.71 -7.73
C SER A 51 -4.99 5.24 -8.01
N THR A 52 -4.81 4.86 -9.27
CA THR A 52 -4.87 3.47 -9.70
C THR A 52 -3.51 3.06 -10.24
N TYR A 53 -3.05 1.88 -9.82
CA TYR A 53 -1.81 1.31 -10.31
C TYR A 53 -1.91 -0.20 -10.50
N ASN A 54 -1.12 -0.73 -11.43
CA ASN A 54 -1.02 -2.16 -11.64
C ASN A 54 0.05 -2.74 -10.71
N SER A 55 -0.39 -3.52 -9.72
CA SER A 55 0.49 -4.34 -8.90
C SER A 55 0.65 -5.74 -9.51
N LYS A 56 1.49 -6.56 -8.88
CA LYS A 56 1.68 -7.97 -9.26
C LYS A 56 1.33 -8.86 -8.07
N VAL A 57 0.54 -9.89 -8.32
CA VAL A 57 0.19 -10.91 -7.32
C VAL A 57 0.61 -12.28 -7.84
N PHE A 58 1.15 -13.12 -6.94
CA PHE A 58 1.51 -14.48 -7.30
C PHE A 58 0.29 -15.40 -7.10
N ARG A 59 -0.22 -15.98 -8.19
CA ARG A 59 -1.37 -16.90 -8.17
C ARG A 59 -1.07 -18.11 -9.07
N LYS A 60 -1.33 -19.30 -8.54
CA LYS A 60 -1.19 -20.57 -9.28
C LYS A 60 0.19 -20.72 -9.97
N GLY A 61 1.27 -20.32 -9.30
CA GLY A 61 2.62 -20.43 -9.83
C GLY A 61 3.04 -19.32 -10.81
N HIS A 62 2.17 -18.35 -11.10
CA HIS A 62 2.45 -17.26 -12.03
C HIS A 62 2.27 -15.89 -11.37
N LEU A 63 3.08 -14.95 -11.83
CA LEU A 63 2.97 -13.54 -11.44
C LEU A 63 1.97 -12.86 -12.39
N VAL A 64 0.79 -12.51 -11.88
CA VAL A 64 -0.29 -11.91 -12.66
C VAL A 64 -0.48 -10.45 -12.27
N ASN A 65 -0.91 -9.64 -13.24
CA ASN A 65 -1.27 -8.25 -12.97
C ASN A 65 -2.50 -8.20 -12.06
N ASN A 66 -2.48 -7.27 -11.11
CA ASN A 66 -3.56 -6.99 -10.19
C ASN A 66 -3.75 -5.48 -10.10
N GLU A 67 -4.85 -4.99 -10.66
CA GLU A 67 -5.21 -3.58 -10.54
C GLU A 67 -5.50 -3.25 -9.06
N VAL A 68 -4.89 -2.18 -8.56
CA VAL A 68 -5.07 -1.70 -7.19
C VAL A 68 -5.54 -0.26 -7.25
N LYS A 69 -6.66 0.01 -6.59
CA LYS A 69 -7.13 1.36 -6.31
C LYS A 69 -6.66 1.77 -4.92
N TYR A 70 -5.87 2.82 -4.85
CA TYR A 70 -5.48 3.47 -3.61
C TYR A 70 -6.34 4.70 -3.39
N ARG A 71 -6.99 4.79 -2.23
CA ARG A 71 -7.82 5.92 -1.84
C ARG A 71 -7.35 6.45 -0.49
N LYS A 72 -7.23 7.77 -0.37
CA LYS A 72 -7.09 8.48 0.90
C LYS A 72 -8.43 9.09 1.23
N ILE A 73 -9.02 8.67 2.34
CA ILE A 73 -10.34 9.12 2.79
C ILE A 73 -10.25 9.94 4.08
N LYS A 74 -11.18 10.87 4.29
CA LYS A 74 -11.41 11.51 5.58
C LYS A 74 -12.12 10.53 6.51
N ILE A 75 -11.68 10.46 7.76
CA ILE A 75 -12.29 9.59 8.79
C ILE A 75 -13.29 10.39 9.65
N ASP A 76 -13.07 11.70 9.78
CA ASP A 76 -13.93 12.59 10.56
C ASP A 76 -14.82 13.45 9.64
N LYS A 77 -16.13 13.34 9.85
CA LYS A 77 -17.12 14.36 9.48
C LYS A 77 -17.41 15.17 10.75
N GLU A 78 -16.72 16.28 10.93
CA GLU A 78 -17.28 17.37 11.74
C GLU A 78 -18.52 17.95 11.04
#